data_AF-A0A7V2WG85-F1
#
_entry.id   AF-A0A7V2WG85-F1
#
_cell.length_a   1.000
_cell.length_b   1.000
_cell.length_c   1.000
_cell.angle_alpha   90.00
_cell.angle_beta   90.00
_cell.angle_gamma   90.00
#
_symmetry.space_group_name_H-M   'P 1'
#
loop_
_entity.id
_entity.type
_entity.pdbx_description
1 polymer ?
#
loop_
_entity_poly.entity_id
_entity_poly.type
_entity_poly.pdbx_seq_one_letter_code
_entity_poly.pdbx_strand_id
1 'polypeptide(L)'
;HHQLPRYYLPGTPIVVEIHFKISYALVGRMITPEVAWKNRTKTKLEEEATSVLSPDHKLILNTAHALIPHREFLRGHISLLQLTEFVLLAQRYSDTIDWQNWLQTARQFSLSTEFISYLKLSEHYMNLIMPAELKSEPCSNFNEKRILFSGNYLITQKQKSIPFQARTTHNLYRIYYYTCLTNWMWQNVCYAPGLKNVPIRLQYCLKKIFSSRSWKKI
;
A
#
# COMPACT_ATOMS: atom_id res chain seq x y z
N HIS A 1 4.17 3.67 -10.78
CA HIS A 1 5.45 3.02 -10.43
C HIS A 1 6.51 3.48 -11.40
N HIS A 2 7.76 3.60 -10.94
CA HIS A 2 8.96 4.02 -11.68
C HIS A 2 9.26 5.52 -11.70
N GLN A 3 9.49 6.10 -10.51
CA GLN A 3 10.08 7.45 -10.40
C GLN A 3 11.62 7.45 -10.41
N LEU A 4 12.23 6.28 -10.19
CA LEU A 4 13.67 6.11 -10.15
C LEU A 4 14.26 6.20 -11.55
N PRO A 5 15.41 6.90 -11.72
CA PRO A 5 16.18 6.83 -12.95
C PRO A 5 16.50 5.37 -13.26
N ARG A 6 16.26 4.98 -14.52
CA ARG A 6 16.60 3.65 -15.01
C ARG A 6 17.67 3.81 -16.08
N TYR A 7 18.72 3.01 -15.96
CA TYR A 7 19.72 2.89 -17.00
C TYR A 7 19.19 1.92 -18.05
N TYR A 8 18.97 2.42 -19.26
CA TYR A 8 18.49 1.63 -20.39
C TYR A 8 19.61 1.50 -21.41
N LEU A 9 19.84 0.27 -21.88
CA LEU A 9 20.71 0.03 -23.03
C LEU A 9 19.91 0.28 -24.32
N PRO A 10 20.37 1.13 -25.25
CA PRO A 10 19.69 1.37 -26.52
C PRO A 10 19.38 0.07 -27.27
N GLY A 11 18.17 -0.03 -27.86
CA GLY A 11 17.71 -1.22 -28.58
C GLY A 11 17.18 -2.37 -27.70
N THR A 12 17.19 -2.22 -26.37
CA THR A 12 16.63 -3.24 -25.46
C THR A 12 15.11 -3.29 -25.59
N PRO A 13 14.49 -4.47 -25.80
CA PRO A 13 13.04 -4.61 -25.78
C PRO A 13 12.46 -4.12 -24.44
N ILE A 14 11.39 -3.33 -24.52
CA ILE A 14 10.66 -2.86 -23.34
C ILE A 14 9.33 -3.60 -23.21
N VAL A 15 8.92 -3.84 -21.96
CA VAL A 15 7.59 -4.35 -21.66
C VAL A 15 6.61 -3.19 -21.61
N VAL A 16 5.59 -3.23 -22.46
CA VAL A 16 4.47 -2.28 -22.43
C VAL A 16 3.28 -2.97 -21.78
N GLU A 17 2.85 -2.46 -20.63
CA GLU A 17 1.65 -2.96 -19.94
C GLU A 17 0.44 -2.09 -20.28
N ILE A 18 -0.59 -2.71 -20.88
CA ILE A 18 -1.84 -2.05 -21.22
C ILE A 18 -2.90 -2.41 -20.19
N HIS A 19 -3.38 -1.39 -19.48
CA HIS A 19 -4.32 -1.54 -18.38
C HIS A 19 -5.67 -0.91 -18.73
N PHE A 20 -6.74 -1.70 -18.74
CA PHE A 20 -8.12 -1.19 -18.91
C PHE A 20 -8.71 -0.61 -17.62
N LYS A 21 -8.06 -0.89 -16.49
CA LYS A 21 -8.36 -0.35 -15.17
C LYS A 21 -7.06 0.11 -14.55
N ILE A 22 -7.05 1.23 -13.85
CA ILE A 22 -5.83 1.75 -13.21
C ILE A 22 -5.24 0.73 -12.24
N SER A 23 -6.12 0.06 -11.49
CA SER A 23 -5.76 -1.02 -10.59
C SER A 23 -6.98 -1.89 -10.34
N TYR A 24 -6.78 -3.03 -9.69
CA TYR A 24 -7.87 -3.92 -9.30
C TYR A 24 -8.34 -3.63 -7.87
N ALA A 25 -9.55 -4.11 -7.57
CA ALA A 25 -10.13 -4.15 -6.25
C ALA A 25 -10.16 -2.79 -5.50
N LEU A 26 -9.69 -2.72 -4.24
CA LEU A 26 -9.79 -1.51 -3.42
C LEU A 26 -9.00 -0.33 -4.00
N VAL A 27 -7.79 -0.59 -4.50
CA VAL A 27 -6.94 0.43 -5.13
C VAL A 27 -7.64 1.01 -6.37
N GLY A 28 -8.23 0.17 -7.21
CA GLY A 28 -8.95 0.61 -8.40
C GLY A 28 -10.23 1.42 -8.13
N ARG A 29 -10.74 1.40 -6.89
CA ARG A 29 -11.87 2.24 -6.45
C ARG A 29 -11.43 3.61 -5.96
N MET A 30 -10.18 3.76 -5.53
CA MET A 30 -9.65 5.05 -5.07
C MET A 30 -9.53 6.05 -6.21
N ILE A 31 -9.11 5.57 -7.38
CA ILE A 31 -9.00 6.38 -8.58
C ILE A 31 -9.60 5.58 -9.73
N THR A 32 -10.75 6.05 -10.23
CA THR A 32 -11.38 5.41 -11.39
C THR A 32 -10.71 5.88 -12.69
N PRO A 33 -10.77 5.09 -13.78
CA PRO A 33 -10.25 5.52 -15.07
C PRO A 33 -10.78 6.88 -15.53
N GLU A 34 -12.06 7.16 -15.30
CA GLU A 34 -12.71 8.41 -15.70
C GLU A 34 -12.12 9.59 -14.92
N VAL A 35 -11.92 9.43 -13.62
CA VAL A 35 -11.30 10.45 -12.75
C VAL A 35 -9.84 10.70 -13.15
N ALA A 36 -9.09 9.64 -13.45
CA ALA A 36 -7.70 9.78 -13.89
C ALA A 36 -7.57 10.46 -15.26
N TRP A 37 -8.41 10.07 -16.23
CA TRP A 37 -8.40 10.70 -17.55
C TRP A 37 -8.83 12.16 -17.50
N LYS A 38 -9.86 12.48 -16.69
CA LYS A 38 -10.32 13.85 -16.49
C LYS A 38 -9.23 14.75 -15.91
N ASN A 39 -8.47 14.26 -14.93
CA ASN A 39 -7.46 15.02 -14.21
C ASN A 39 -6.02 14.72 -14.65
N ARG A 40 -5.83 14.27 -15.90
CA ARG A 40 -4.49 14.00 -16.43
C ARG A 40 -3.67 15.28 -16.58
N THR A 41 -2.37 15.18 -16.39
CA THR A 41 -1.42 16.26 -16.65
C THR A 41 -0.77 16.05 -18.02
N LYS A 42 -0.73 17.09 -18.85
CA LYS A 42 0.04 17.07 -20.09
C LYS A 42 1.52 17.30 -19.78
N THR A 43 2.40 16.54 -20.42
CA THR A 43 3.86 16.71 -20.33
C THR A 43 4.46 16.44 -21.71
N LYS A 44 5.76 16.69 -21.86
CA LYS A 44 6.53 16.19 -22.99
C LYS A 44 7.34 14.99 -22.55
N LEU A 45 7.36 13.95 -23.38
CA LEU A 45 8.35 12.88 -23.30
C LEU A 45 9.25 13.08 -24.51
N GLU A 46 10.49 13.48 -24.26
CA GLU A 46 11.37 14.04 -25.30
C GLU A 46 10.68 15.24 -25.97
N GLU A 47 10.28 15.12 -27.23
CA GLU A 47 9.59 16.18 -27.98
C GLU A 47 8.08 15.93 -28.11
N GLU A 48 7.63 14.72 -27.76
CA GLU A 48 6.26 14.28 -27.99
C GLU A 48 5.32 14.69 -26.86
N ALA A 49 4.19 15.29 -27.23
CA ALA A 49 3.14 15.64 -26.28
C ALA A 49 2.47 14.37 -25.73
N THR A 50 2.59 14.15 -24.43
CA THR A 50 2.01 12.99 -23.76
C THR A 50 1.16 13.38 -22.55
N SER A 51 0.31 12.46 -22.10
CA SER A 51 -0.52 12.63 -20.91
C SER A 51 -0.09 11.64 -19.84
N VAL A 52 0.08 12.14 -18.62
CA VAL A 52 0.41 11.33 -17.45
C VAL A 52 -0.61 11.56 -16.35
N LEU A 53 -0.68 10.65 -15.38
CA LEU A 53 -1.46 10.87 -14.16
C LEU A 53 -1.00 12.15 -13.44
N SER A 54 -1.94 12.85 -12.82
CA SER A 54 -1.62 13.97 -11.92
C SER A 54 -0.73 13.52 -10.77
N PRO A 55 0.11 14.43 -10.21
CA PRO A 55 0.93 14.12 -9.04
C PRO A 55 0.15 13.51 -7.87
N ASP A 56 -1.00 14.09 -7.51
CA ASP A 56 -1.86 13.57 -6.43
C ASP A 56 -2.28 12.11 -6.69
N HIS A 57 -2.76 11.83 -7.90
CA HIS A 57 -3.20 10.49 -8.27
C HIS A 57 -2.04 9.50 -8.30
N LYS A 58 -0.86 9.92 -8.77
CA LYS A 58 0.35 9.09 -8.71
C LYS A 58 0.70 8.74 -7.27
N LEU A 59 0.60 9.70 -6.34
CA LEU A 59 0.97 9.52 -4.94
C LEU A 59 0.00 8.58 -4.23
N ILE A 60 -1.31 8.78 -4.41
CA ILE A 60 -2.36 7.91 -3.88
C ILE A 60 -2.17 6.47 -4.41
N LEU A 61 -2.00 6.30 -5.72
CA LEU A 61 -1.81 4.96 -6.30
C LEU A 61 -0.53 4.31 -5.82
N ASN A 62 0.60 5.03 -5.80
CA ASN A 62 1.86 4.47 -5.32
C ASN A 62 1.73 4.00 -3.85
N THR A 63 1.12 4.81 -3.00
CA THR A 63 0.85 4.47 -1.59
C THR A 63 -0.05 3.23 -1.49
N ALA A 64 -1.19 3.24 -2.18
CA ALA A 64 -2.16 2.15 -2.12
C ALA A 64 -1.59 0.83 -2.68
N HIS A 65 -0.85 0.89 -3.78
CA HIS A 65 -0.16 -0.26 -4.37
C HIS A 65 0.96 -0.81 -3.49
N ALA A 66 1.63 0.03 -2.71
CA ALA A 66 2.67 -0.43 -1.78
C ALA A 66 2.09 -1.15 -0.54
N LEU A 67 0.82 -0.92 -0.22
CA LEU A 67 0.22 -1.35 1.06
C LEU A 67 -0.78 -2.50 0.94
N ILE A 68 -1.51 -2.58 -0.18
CA ILE A 68 -2.76 -3.34 -0.27
C ILE A 68 -2.65 -4.64 -1.09
N PRO A 69 -2.13 -4.66 -2.33
CA PRO A 69 -2.31 -5.77 -3.28
C PRO A 69 -1.87 -7.15 -2.76
N HIS A 70 -0.81 -7.21 -1.96
CA HIS A 70 -0.29 -8.44 -1.38
C HIS A 70 -0.30 -8.45 0.14
N ARG A 71 -1.08 -7.56 0.78
CA ARG A 71 -1.19 -7.39 2.24
C ARG A 71 0.12 -6.98 2.88
N GLU A 72 0.89 -6.18 2.16
CA GLU A 72 2.17 -5.65 2.58
C GLU A 72 2.06 -5.03 3.97
N PHE A 73 1.05 -4.16 4.17
CA PHE A 73 0.84 -3.55 5.48
C PHE A 73 0.45 -4.57 6.55
N LEU A 74 -0.54 -5.43 6.29
CA LEU A 74 -1.03 -6.41 7.26
C LEU A 74 0.05 -7.46 7.65
N ARG A 75 0.96 -7.78 6.72
CA ARG A 75 2.13 -8.64 6.96
C ARG A 75 3.31 -7.90 7.59
N GLY A 76 3.27 -6.56 7.63
CA GLY A 76 4.41 -5.74 8.03
C GLY A 76 5.58 -5.81 7.03
N HIS A 77 5.31 -6.11 5.76
CA HIS A 77 6.30 -6.27 4.70
C HIS A 77 6.22 -5.07 3.74
N ILE A 78 6.80 -3.94 4.14
CA ILE A 78 6.87 -2.74 3.30
C ILE A 78 8.16 -2.75 2.49
N SER A 79 8.05 -2.63 1.16
CA SER A 79 9.22 -2.61 0.27
C SER A 79 9.97 -1.28 0.36
N LEU A 80 11.28 -1.33 0.60
CA LEU A 80 12.15 -0.15 0.58
C LEU A 80 12.16 0.53 -0.79
N LEU A 81 12.05 -0.25 -1.87
CA LEU A 81 11.95 0.29 -3.22
C LEU A 81 10.69 1.14 -3.39
N GLN A 82 9.54 0.66 -2.89
CA GLN A 82 8.28 1.41 -2.95
C GLN A 82 8.35 2.68 -2.09
N LEU A 83 8.94 2.60 -0.89
CA LEU A 83 9.18 3.79 -0.04
C LEU A 83 10.05 4.82 -0.76
N THR A 84 11.10 4.37 -1.45
CA THR A 84 11.98 5.25 -2.22
C THR A 84 11.21 5.90 -3.39
N GLU A 85 10.39 5.14 -4.13
CA GLU A 85 9.53 5.69 -5.18
C GLU A 85 8.55 6.74 -4.62
N PHE A 86 7.96 6.49 -3.46
CA PHE A 86 7.05 7.41 -2.78
C PHE A 86 7.75 8.72 -2.42
N VAL A 87 8.92 8.65 -1.77
CA VAL A 87 9.67 9.85 -1.35
C VAL A 87 10.10 10.67 -2.54
N LEU A 88 10.63 10.05 -3.59
CA LEU A 88 11.03 10.77 -4.79
C LEU A 88 9.84 11.45 -5.48
N LEU A 89 8.67 10.79 -5.49
CA LEU A 89 7.45 11.38 -6.01
C LEU A 89 7.01 12.58 -5.16
N ALA A 90 6.99 12.42 -3.84
CA ALA A 90 6.61 13.45 -2.88
C ALA A 90 7.52 14.68 -2.95
N GLN A 91 8.84 14.48 -3.07
CA GLN A 91 9.81 15.55 -3.21
C GLN A 91 9.68 16.28 -4.56
N ARG A 92 9.62 15.51 -5.67
CA ARG A 92 9.53 16.04 -7.03
C ARG A 92 8.32 16.94 -7.24
N TYR A 93 7.20 16.60 -6.58
CA TYR A 93 5.92 17.29 -6.76
C TYR A 93 5.45 17.98 -5.47
N SER A 94 6.38 18.29 -4.56
CA SER A 94 6.09 18.83 -3.22
C SER A 94 5.15 20.05 -3.24
N ASP A 95 5.34 20.97 -4.19
CA ASP A 95 4.53 22.18 -4.33
C ASP A 95 3.14 21.96 -4.93
N THR A 96 2.88 20.76 -5.46
CA THR A 96 1.64 20.44 -6.20
C THR A 96 0.80 19.36 -5.56
N ILE A 97 1.36 18.63 -4.59
CA ILE A 97 0.65 17.56 -3.91
C ILE A 97 -0.31 18.15 -2.88
N ASP A 98 -1.58 17.80 -3.00
CA ASP A 98 -2.58 18.04 -1.97
C ASP A 98 -2.57 16.89 -0.94
N TRP A 99 -1.83 17.09 0.15
CA TRP A 99 -1.72 16.14 1.26
C TRP A 99 -3.04 15.90 2.00
N GLN A 100 -3.94 16.88 2.02
CA GLN A 100 -5.27 16.73 2.62
C GLN A 100 -6.14 15.81 1.77
N ASN A 101 -6.13 16.01 0.45
CA ASN A 101 -6.83 15.12 -0.48
C ASN A 101 -6.28 13.68 -0.41
N TRP A 102 -4.95 13.52 -0.32
CA TRP A 102 -4.32 12.20 -0.14
C TRP A 102 -4.83 11.49 1.13
N LEU A 103 -4.88 12.19 2.26
CA LEU A 103 -5.39 11.61 3.51
C LEU A 103 -6.92 11.42 3.50
N GLN A 104 -7.67 12.35 2.91
CA GLN A 104 -9.12 12.24 2.77
C GLN A 104 -9.49 11.02 1.94
N THR A 105 -8.74 10.76 0.86
CA THR A 105 -8.87 9.54 0.08
C THR A 105 -8.63 8.31 0.96
N ALA A 106 -7.56 8.30 1.77
CA ALA A 106 -7.31 7.20 2.70
C ALA A 106 -8.47 6.97 3.68
N ARG A 107 -9.01 8.05 4.26
CA ARG A 107 -10.16 8.02 5.19
C ARG A 107 -11.40 7.44 4.55
N GLN A 108 -11.73 7.86 3.32
CA GLN A 108 -12.87 7.34 2.56
C GLN A 108 -12.83 5.82 2.40
N PHE A 109 -11.63 5.24 2.33
CA PHE A 109 -11.43 3.79 2.19
C PHE A 109 -11.01 3.10 3.50
N SER A 110 -11.08 3.81 4.64
CA SER A 110 -10.69 3.30 5.97
C SER A 110 -9.22 2.83 6.04
N LEU A 111 -8.31 3.56 5.40
CA LEU A 111 -6.87 3.25 5.34
C LEU A 111 -5.98 4.36 5.92
N SER A 112 -6.53 5.25 6.73
CA SER A 112 -5.79 6.38 7.30
C SER A 112 -4.56 5.93 8.07
N THR A 113 -4.68 4.87 8.87
CA THR A 113 -3.57 4.33 9.67
C THR A 113 -2.45 3.82 8.78
N GLU A 114 -2.79 3.09 7.72
CA GLU A 114 -1.86 2.50 6.75
C GLU A 114 -1.10 3.60 6.01
N PHE A 115 -1.82 4.62 5.53
CA PHE A 115 -1.26 5.75 4.81
C PHE A 115 -0.33 6.57 5.72
N ILE A 116 -0.79 6.98 6.90
CA ILE A 116 0.03 7.74 7.84
C ILE A 116 1.25 6.94 8.30
N SER A 117 1.10 5.63 8.54
CA SER A 117 2.25 4.78 8.88
C SER A 117 3.27 4.74 7.76
N TYR A 118 2.83 4.64 6.50
CA TYR A 118 3.71 4.67 5.33
C TYR A 118 4.44 6.00 5.17
N LEU A 119 3.74 7.11 5.43
CA LEU A 119 4.33 8.45 5.45
C LEU A 119 5.39 8.60 6.55
N LYS A 120 5.12 8.11 7.77
CA LYS A 120 6.11 8.15 8.85
C LYS A 120 7.30 7.22 8.63
N LEU A 121 7.10 6.06 8.02
CA LEU A 121 8.21 5.20 7.58
C LEU A 121 9.09 5.95 6.57
N SER A 122 8.47 6.71 5.67
CA SER A 122 9.18 7.53 4.69
C SER A 122 9.94 8.70 5.33
N GLU A 123 9.35 9.37 6.31
CA GLU A 123 10.04 10.39 7.13
C GLU A 123 11.25 9.79 7.85
N HIS A 124 11.04 8.69 8.58
CA HIS A 124 12.05 8.11 9.46
C HIS A 124 13.21 7.44 8.70
N TYR A 125 12.93 6.69 7.63
CA TYR A 125 13.96 5.91 6.92
C TYR A 125 14.51 6.59 5.67
N MET A 126 13.80 7.57 5.11
CA MET A 126 14.14 8.18 3.82
C MET A 126 14.20 9.72 3.88
N ASN A 127 14.18 10.31 5.08
CA ASN A 127 14.29 11.76 5.32
C ASN A 127 13.26 12.60 4.56
N LEU A 128 12.05 12.06 4.34
CA LEU A 128 10.96 12.85 3.78
C LEU A 128 10.51 13.90 4.80
N ILE A 129 10.39 15.16 4.37
CA ILE A 129 9.85 16.21 5.23
C ILE A 129 8.34 15.98 5.38
N MET A 130 7.91 15.76 6.62
CA MET A 130 6.50 15.57 6.95
C MET A 130 5.70 16.86 6.67
N PRO A 131 4.62 16.78 5.87
CA PRO A 131 3.72 17.90 5.61
C PRO A 131 3.14 18.45 6.91
N ALA A 132 3.13 19.76 7.07
CA ALA A 132 2.73 20.40 8.33
C ALA A 132 1.30 20.03 8.73
N GLU A 133 0.42 19.91 7.75
CA GLU A 133 -1.01 19.62 7.91
C GLU A 133 -1.26 18.18 8.36
N LEU A 134 -0.26 17.30 8.26
CA LEU A 134 -0.37 15.89 8.64
C LEU A 134 0.38 15.56 9.95
N LYS A 135 1.11 16.51 10.54
CA LYS A 135 1.89 16.29 11.78
C LYS A 135 1.04 15.91 12.98
N SER A 136 -0.19 16.39 13.06
CA SER A 136 -1.12 16.10 14.15
C SER A 136 -1.84 14.76 14.01
N GLU A 137 -1.69 14.06 12.88
CA GLU A 137 -2.42 12.82 12.66
C GLU A 137 -1.95 11.73 13.63
N PRO A 138 -2.88 11.08 14.35
CA PRO A 138 -2.54 10.05 15.30
C PRO A 138 -1.90 8.90 14.55
N CYS A 139 -0.81 8.38 15.10
CA CYS A 139 -0.20 7.18 14.56
C CYS A 139 0.49 6.41 15.66
N SER A 140 0.36 5.09 15.56
CA SER A 140 0.96 4.13 16.46
C SER A 140 2.48 4.32 16.50
N ASN A 141 3.05 4.38 17.71
CA ASN A 141 4.49 4.40 17.86
C ASN A 141 5.10 3.13 17.24
N PHE A 142 6.14 3.31 16.42
CA PHE A 142 6.91 2.19 15.91
C PHE A 142 7.61 1.50 17.08
N ASN A 143 7.27 0.24 17.32
CA ASN A 143 8.01 -0.56 18.28
C ASN A 143 9.19 -1.23 17.56
N GLU A 144 10.30 -0.52 17.45
CA GLU A 144 11.51 -0.99 16.76
C GLU A 144 11.99 -2.35 17.30
N LYS A 145 11.96 -2.55 18.62
CA LYS A 145 12.32 -3.83 19.25
C LYS A 145 11.46 -4.98 18.73
N ARG A 146 10.17 -4.72 18.48
CA ARG A 146 9.25 -5.71 17.90
C ARG A 146 9.55 -5.99 16.43
N ILE A 147 9.89 -4.97 15.65
CA ILE A 147 10.30 -5.15 14.23
C ILE A 147 11.56 -6.03 14.17
N LEU A 148 12.55 -5.72 15.00
CA LEU A 148 13.79 -6.51 15.11
C LEU A 148 13.53 -7.94 15.61
N PHE A 149 12.60 -8.12 16.55
CA PHE A 149 12.19 -9.45 17.01
C PHE A 149 11.55 -10.27 15.88
N SER A 150 10.60 -9.68 15.14
CA SER A 150 9.93 -10.33 14.02
C SER A 150 10.86 -10.62 12.84
N GLY A 151 11.89 -9.81 12.64
CA GLY A 151 12.97 -10.05 11.68
C GLY A 151 13.98 -11.13 12.11
N ASN A 152 13.70 -11.88 13.19
CA ASN A 152 14.60 -12.87 13.79
C ASN A 152 15.96 -12.33 14.29
N TYR A 153 16.17 -11.01 14.30
CA TYR A 153 17.42 -10.39 14.74
C TYR A 153 17.68 -10.59 16.25
N LEU A 154 16.62 -10.62 17.04
CA LEU A 154 16.70 -10.88 18.48
C LEU A 154 16.63 -12.36 18.85
N ILE A 155 16.19 -13.23 17.93
CA ILE A 155 16.14 -14.69 18.17
C ILE A 155 17.55 -15.29 18.17
N THR A 156 18.51 -14.62 17.52
CA THR A 156 19.93 -14.99 17.56
C THR A 156 20.57 -14.81 18.95
N GLN A 157 19.91 -14.08 19.87
CA GLN A 157 20.32 -14.00 21.27
C GLN A 157 19.57 -15.02 22.12
N LYS A 158 20.20 -16.19 22.34
CA LYS A 158 19.88 -17.26 23.31
C LYS A 158 18.44 -17.24 23.85
N GLN A 159 17.58 -18.08 23.27
CA GLN A 159 16.19 -18.30 23.68
C GLN A 159 16.07 -18.57 25.20
N LYS A 160 15.76 -17.52 25.97
CA LYS A 160 15.03 -17.67 27.22
C LYS A 160 13.56 -17.96 26.89
N SER A 161 12.90 -18.72 27.76
CA SER A 161 11.47 -18.99 27.66
C SER A 161 10.70 -17.68 27.43
N ILE A 162 9.83 -17.67 26.42
CA ILE A 162 9.00 -16.49 26.11
C ILE A 162 8.07 -16.24 27.31
N PRO A 163 8.06 -15.04 27.92
CA PRO A 163 7.17 -14.75 29.05
C PRO A 163 5.69 -15.00 28.70
N PHE A 164 4.89 -15.43 29.69
CA PHE A 164 3.46 -15.68 29.48
C PHE A 164 2.72 -14.48 28.86
N GLN A 165 3.05 -13.26 29.30
CA GLN A 165 2.52 -12.01 28.74
C GLN A 165 2.82 -11.87 27.24
N ALA A 166 4.06 -12.17 26.81
CA ALA A 166 4.41 -12.11 25.39
C ALA A 166 3.62 -13.15 24.57
N ARG A 167 3.34 -14.33 25.14
CA ARG A 167 2.51 -15.36 24.51
C ARG A 167 1.05 -14.95 24.38
N THR A 168 0.46 -14.34 25.41
CA THR A 168 -0.92 -13.84 25.34
C THR A 168 -1.06 -12.70 24.33
N THR A 169 -0.14 -11.73 24.36
CA THR A 169 -0.11 -10.64 23.37
C THR A 169 0.05 -11.18 21.95
N HIS A 170 0.94 -12.16 21.74
CA HIS A 170 1.10 -12.81 20.45
C HIS A 170 -0.20 -13.46 19.94
N ASN A 171 -0.92 -14.17 20.82
CA ASN A 171 -2.20 -14.77 20.46
C ASN A 171 -3.26 -13.72 20.10
N LEU A 172 -3.34 -12.62 20.86
CA LEU A 172 -4.24 -11.50 20.54
C LEU A 172 -3.91 -10.90 19.16
N TYR A 173 -2.64 -10.72 18.84
CA TYR A 173 -2.23 -10.25 17.51
C TYR A 173 -2.54 -11.24 16.40
N ARG A 174 -2.44 -12.55 16.66
CA ARG A 174 -2.86 -13.56 15.68
C ARG A 174 -4.36 -13.48 15.40
N ILE A 175 -5.19 -13.38 16.44
CA ILE A 175 -6.64 -13.21 16.29
C ILE A 175 -6.93 -11.94 15.48
N TYR A 176 -6.34 -10.81 15.88
CA TYR A 176 -6.45 -9.54 15.15
C TYR A 176 -6.06 -9.70 13.67
N TYR A 177 -4.90 -10.29 13.40
CA TYR A 177 -4.44 -10.55 12.03
C TYR A 177 -5.45 -11.36 11.21
N TYR A 178 -5.98 -12.45 11.76
CA TYR A 178 -6.97 -13.27 11.04
C TYR A 178 -8.28 -12.52 10.79
N THR A 179 -8.71 -11.66 11.72
CA THR A 179 -9.90 -10.82 11.51
C THR A 179 -9.68 -9.75 10.44
N CYS A 180 -8.51 -9.08 10.44
CA CYS A 180 -8.14 -8.13 9.40
C CYS A 180 -7.97 -8.81 8.04
N LEU A 181 -7.48 -10.05 8.04
CA LEU A 181 -7.25 -10.82 6.82
C LEU A 181 -8.56 -11.15 6.08
N THR A 182 -9.59 -11.59 6.81
CA THR A 182 -10.90 -11.88 6.20
C THR A 182 -11.53 -10.60 5.65
N ASN A 183 -11.43 -9.49 6.37
CA ASN A 183 -11.86 -8.18 5.88
C ASN A 183 -11.08 -7.77 4.62
N TRP A 184 -9.76 -7.92 4.61
CA TRP A 184 -8.94 -7.63 3.44
C TRP A 184 -9.35 -8.50 2.24
N MET A 185 -9.57 -9.80 2.44
CA MET A 185 -10.01 -10.72 1.38
C MET A 185 -11.36 -10.29 0.79
N TRP A 186 -12.28 -9.86 1.65
CA TRP A 186 -13.58 -9.35 1.24
C TRP A 186 -13.46 -8.11 0.34
N GLN A 187 -12.54 -7.21 0.67
CA GLN A 187 -12.34 -5.94 -0.05
C GLN A 187 -11.52 -6.11 -1.34
N ASN A 188 -10.55 -7.04 -1.34
CA ASN A 188 -9.49 -7.13 -2.36
C ASN A 188 -9.55 -8.36 -3.26
N VAL A 189 -10.05 -9.50 -2.77
CA VAL A 189 -10.11 -10.75 -3.55
C VAL A 189 -11.54 -10.99 -4.03
N CYS A 190 -12.51 -10.79 -3.14
CA CYS A 190 -13.93 -10.99 -3.42
C CYS A 190 -14.55 -9.66 -3.89
N TYR A 191 -13.87 -8.96 -4.80
CA TYR A 191 -14.34 -7.67 -5.29
C TYR A 191 -15.32 -7.88 -6.46
N ALA A 192 -16.60 -7.66 -6.20
CA ALA A 192 -17.62 -7.52 -7.23
C ALA A 192 -18.48 -6.31 -6.85
N PRO A 193 -18.65 -5.32 -7.75
CA PRO A 193 -19.37 -4.09 -7.42
C PRO A 193 -20.86 -4.35 -7.26
N GLY A 194 -21.52 -3.62 -6.36
CA GLY A 194 -22.97 -3.66 -6.18
C GLY A 194 -23.49 -4.80 -5.27
N LEU A 195 -24.63 -4.54 -4.61
CA LEU A 195 -25.24 -5.46 -3.65
C LEU A 195 -25.72 -6.77 -4.30
N LYS A 196 -26.11 -6.74 -5.58
CA LYS A 196 -26.54 -7.93 -6.33
C LYS A 196 -25.47 -9.02 -6.39
N ASN A 197 -24.21 -8.65 -6.24
CA ASN A 197 -23.09 -9.59 -6.30
C ASN A 197 -22.66 -10.15 -4.94
N VAL A 198 -23.33 -9.81 -3.83
CA VAL A 198 -23.01 -10.35 -2.50
C VAL A 198 -22.97 -11.88 -2.44
N PRO A 199 -23.92 -12.63 -3.06
CA PRO A 199 -23.86 -14.10 -3.07
C PRO A 199 -22.57 -14.63 -3.73
N ILE A 200 -22.16 -14.02 -4.84
CA ILE A 200 -20.92 -14.38 -5.56
C ILE A 200 -19.69 -14.08 -4.68
N ARG A 201 -19.69 -12.94 -3.99
CA ARG A 201 -18.59 -12.57 -3.06
C ARG A 201 -18.48 -13.56 -1.92
N LEU A 202 -19.60 -13.98 -1.33
CA LEU A 202 -19.63 -14.99 -0.26
C LEU A 202 -19.08 -16.33 -0.77
N GLN A 203 -19.52 -16.78 -1.96
CA GLN A 203 -19.02 -18.01 -2.57
C GLN A 203 -17.49 -17.97 -2.78
N TYR A 204 -16.96 -16.84 -3.30
CA TYR A 204 -15.52 -16.68 -3.45
C TYR A 204 -14.79 -16.65 -2.10
N CYS A 205 -15.35 -15.98 -1.10
CA CYS A 205 -14.76 -15.89 0.23
C CYS A 205 -14.65 -17.26 0.88
N LEU A 206 -15.74 -18.03 0.88
CA LEU A 206 -15.77 -19.41 1.39
C LEU A 206 -14.77 -20.29 0.64
N LYS A 207 -14.76 -20.24 -0.70
CA LYS A 207 -13.80 -21.00 -1.52
C LYS A 207 -12.35 -20.67 -1.16
N LYS A 208 -12.04 -19.42 -0.84
CA LYS A 208 -10.68 -18.98 -0.46
C LYS A 208 -10.33 -19.39 0.97
N ILE A 209 -11.26 -19.24 1.92
CA ILE A 209 -11.08 -19.65 3.33
C ILE A 209 -10.84 -21.16 3.44
N PHE A 210 -11.49 -21.99 2.63
CA PHE A 210 -11.31 -23.45 2.71
C PHE A 210 -10.22 -24.00 1.77
N SER A 211 -9.54 -23.16 1.00
CA SER A 211 -8.51 -23.59 0.05
C SER A 211 -7.10 -23.47 0.65
N SER A 212 -6.47 -24.61 0.97
CA SER A 212 -5.08 -24.66 1.45
C SER A 212 -4.07 -24.00 0.49
N ARG A 213 -4.29 -24.12 -0.83
CA ARG A 213 -3.49 -23.40 -1.85
C ARG A 213 -3.66 -21.89 -1.77
N SER A 214 -4.86 -21.43 -1.42
CA SER A 214 -5.13 -20.01 -1.23
C SER A 214 -4.40 -19.51 0.02
N TRP A 215 -4.39 -20.24 1.13
CA TRP A 215 -3.59 -19.93 2.34
C TRP A 215 -2.06 -20.02 2.18
N LYS A 216 -1.56 -20.57 1.07
CA LYS A 216 -0.12 -20.44 0.74
C LYS A 216 0.18 -19.11 0.05
N LYS A 217 -0.80 -18.54 -0.64
CA LYS A 217 -0.69 -17.22 -1.33
C LYS A 217 -1.18 -16.08 -0.41
N ILE A 218 -2.19 -16.38 0.40
CA ILE A 218 -2.72 -15.62 1.52
C ILE A 218 -1.84 -15.91 2.73
#